data_AF-A0A7J3DRZ1-F1
#
_entry.id   AF-A0A7J3DRZ1-F1
#
_cell.length_a   1.000
_cell.length_b   1.000
_cell.length_c   1.000
_cell.angle_alpha   90.00
_cell.angle_beta   90.00
_cell.angle_gamma   90.00
#
_symmetry.space_group_name_H-M   'P 1'
#
loop_
_entity.id
_entity.type
_entity.pdbx_description
1 polymer ?
#
loop_
_entity_poly.entity_id
_entity_poly.type
_entity_poly.pdbx_seq_one_letter_code
_entity_poly.pdbx_strand_id
1 'polypeptide(L)'
;MLGKAHKELRRIIVIIFLTALFLSSAALLGNVSEAKTDNANHYSTELPVGEYLIDRSSSALLNTDGVKKVDIGLKQTRVEFSENWLGVKFDVILITEEPWKVGSEANVEVWIIVNDMGDNQRVEFTQLKLRLSLTGVEKTISLKVETDVEGTVYRGKIPLMILDGFRLMKPDSEKSYTLYLDLEGSVTDRLGITWPGLTMELTSVRVYAPPSPVSLSAEFPAKVIIGDEFEVKVKVRNNGEYPIRNVKVKLLLPFGTSVIGPSDWSKSTMGPGEEAVATFKLKAEVVTTTAIDVSLSYETLWGYSIYEFGRSIGSVTITKIPTSLSISVTPSKVTVGEKVLVRGSIQPAMSVLLTLTIIEPDGVTRTLYGTSALNGTFGFEVLLNKKGKYSFTVGFGGDLTYEASKSDEVYAEAEERKGACIIATAAYGSELDPHVQFLRGFRDNIVLKTFAGSKFMDVFNAWYYSFSPSVASFVSSSEPLKSAVRGALYPLIGILHLGILVNSMLSFNSEASVIMTGIAVSALIGLVYFTPPTLLALYMAGRKKGLPRLKPKTLLVPWAVSMLLVAVAELTSSPTLMMIGTGALVLSTIALIVWTIAIKVTARLLEQRAKR
;
A
#
# COMPACT_ATOMS: atom_id res chain seq x y z
N MET A 1 -63.32 -8.70 28.30
CA MET A 1 -62.91 -9.83 27.45
C MET A 1 -61.40 -9.81 27.30
N LEU A 2 -60.75 -10.97 27.31
CA LEU A 2 -59.30 -11.17 27.41
C LEU A 2 -58.46 -10.14 26.63
N GLY A 3 -57.47 -9.55 27.31
CA GLY A 3 -56.50 -8.63 26.75
C GLY A 3 -55.12 -8.78 27.43
N LYS A 4 -54.09 -8.82 26.60
CA LYS A 4 -52.65 -9.04 26.86
C LYS A 4 -52.00 -8.03 27.83
N ALA A 5 -50.96 -8.55 28.52
CA ALA A 5 -49.64 -7.98 28.80
C ALA A 5 -49.45 -6.44 28.88
N HIS A 6 -48.96 -5.92 30.01
CA HIS A 6 -47.53 -5.58 30.26
C HIS A 6 -47.39 -4.76 31.57
N LYS A 7 -46.18 -4.84 32.17
CA LYS A 7 -45.47 -3.86 33.03
C LYS A 7 -45.47 -4.01 34.56
N GLU A 8 -44.24 -4.18 35.05
CA GLU A 8 -43.57 -3.50 36.17
C GLU A 8 -43.92 -3.86 37.63
N LEU A 9 -43.02 -4.64 38.24
CA LEU A 9 -42.22 -4.29 39.42
C LEU A 9 -42.89 -3.46 40.56
N ARG A 10 -43.22 -4.11 41.68
CA ARG A 10 -42.58 -3.91 43.01
C ARG A 10 -43.39 -4.54 44.16
N ARG A 11 -42.69 -5.46 44.86
CA ARG A 11 -42.57 -5.61 46.32
C ARG A 11 -43.76 -6.10 47.18
N ILE A 12 -43.43 -7.21 47.88
CA ILE A 12 -43.72 -7.54 49.30
C ILE A 12 -45.05 -8.26 49.57
N ILE A 13 -44.97 -9.58 49.77
CA ILE A 13 -45.25 -10.34 51.01
C ILE A 13 -45.12 -11.83 50.66
N VAL A 14 -44.11 -12.50 51.24
CA VAL A 14 -43.93 -13.96 51.17
C VAL A 14 -44.26 -14.52 52.55
N ILE A 15 -45.25 -15.39 52.61
CA ILE A 15 -45.55 -16.29 53.73
C ILE A 15 -45.53 -17.69 53.10
N ILE A 16 -44.83 -18.65 53.73
CA ILE A 16 -45.36 -19.95 54.17
C ILE A 16 -44.21 -20.87 54.63
N PHE A 17 -44.24 -21.13 55.94
CA PHE A 17 -43.88 -22.35 56.69
C PHE A 17 -42.52 -23.04 56.51
N LEU A 18 -41.71 -23.02 57.58
CA LEU A 18 -40.96 -24.20 58.03
C LEU A 18 -40.83 -24.19 59.56
N THR A 19 -41.46 -25.17 60.20
CA THR A 19 -41.42 -25.46 61.65
C THR A 19 -40.33 -26.47 61.96
N ALA A 20 -39.48 -26.09 62.93
CA ALA A 20 -38.83 -26.88 63.99
C ALA A 20 -38.75 -28.42 63.87
N LEU A 21 -37.53 -28.97 63.98
CA LEU A 21 -37.11 -29.86 65.08
C LEU A 21 -35.60 -30.21 64.97
N PHE A 22 -34.96 -30.45 66.11
CA PHE A 22 -33.58 -30.92 66.35
C PHE A 22 -32.43 -29.91 66.29
N LEU A 23 -32.41 -29.04 67.31
CA LEU A 23 -31.19 -28.54 67.95
C LEU A 23 -31.12 -29.18 69.35
N SER A 24 -30.34 -30.25 69.50
CA SER A 24 -29.93 -30.76 70.82
C SER A 24 -28.61 -31.50 70.73
N SER A 25 -27.50 -30.75 70.78
CA SER A 25 -26.20 -31.11 71.40
C SER A 25 -25.06 -30.26 70.83
N ALA A 26 -25.14 -28.95 71.01
CA ALA A 26 -23.95 -28.10 71.01
C ALA A 26 -23.94 -27.36 72.34
N ALA A 27 -23.37 -28.01 73.34
CA ALA A 27 -23.08 -27.38 74.62
C ALA A 27 -22.00 -26.31 74.41
N LEU A 28 -22.34 -25.08 74.81
CA LEU A 28 -21.52 -23.91 75.14
C LEU A 28 -20.06 -23.87 74.64
N LEU A 29 -19.72 -22.77 73.95
CA LEU A 29 -18.74 -21.78 74.42
C LEU A 29 -18.59 -20.60 73.45
N GLY A 30 -18.60 -19.38 73.99
CA GLY A 30 -17.92 -18.22 73.42
C GLY A 30 -18.81 -17.20 72.70
N ASN A 31 -18.94 -16.01 73.28
CA ASN A 31 -19.52 -14.82 72.64
C ASN A 31 -18.83 -14.54 71.29
N VAL A 32 -19.63 -14.44 70.22
CA VAL A 32 -19.18 -13.96 68.91
C VAL A 32 -18.97 -12.44 69.00
N SER A 33 -17.72 -11.99 69.08
CA SER A 33 -17.38 -10.58 68.95
C SER A 33 -17.29 -10.20 67.47
N GLU A 34 -18.09 -9.20 67.08
CA GLU A 34 -18.12 -8.60 65.74
C GLU A 34 -16.73 -8.16 65.25
N ALA A 35 -16.41 -8.48 64.00
CA ALA A 35 -15.38 -7.75 63.25
C ALA A 35 -15.87 -7.50 61.81
N LYS A 36 -16.12 -6.23 61.50
CA LYS A 36 -16.50 -5.69 60.19
C LYS A 36 -15.30 -4.96 59.62
N THR A 37 -14.79 -5.35 58.46
CA THR A 37 -13.84 -4.51 57.70
C THR A 37 -13.99 -4.71 56.19
N ASP A 38 -14.95 -4.03 55.58
CA ASP A 38 -14.80 -3.15 54.42
C ASP A 38 -16.18 -2.65 53.92
N ASN A 39 -16.19 -1.66 53.04
CA ASN A 39 -17.38 -0.96 52.56
C ASN A 39 -18.31 -1.81 51.65
N ALA A 40 -18.16 -3.14 51.65
CA ALA A 40 -18.99 -4.08 50.90
C ALA A 40 -19.85 -5.02 51.77
N ASN A 41 -19.93 -4.80 53.09
CA ASN A 41 -20.80 -5.59 53.99
C ASN A 41 -20.50 -7.10 53.96
N HIS A 42 -19.23 -7.48 53.79
CA HIS A 42 -18.77 -8.84 54.01
C HIS A 42 -18.72 -9.16 55.51
N TYR A 43 -19.24 -10.31 55.90
CA TYR A 43 -19.06 -10.88 57.24
C TYR A 43 -18.07 -12.04 57.12
N SER A 44 -16.90 -11.93 57.75
CA SER A 44 -16.04 -13.08 58.00
C SER A 44 -16.16 -13.46 59.47
N THR A 45 -16.11 -14.76 59.75
CA THR A 45 -15.91 -15.28 61.10
C THR A 45 -14.78 -16.30 61.04
N GLU A 46 -13.79 -16.16 61.90
CA GLU A 46 -12.75 -17.16 62.06
C GLU A 46 -13.26 -18.23 63.03
N LEU A 47 -13.39 -19.47 62.55
CA LEU A 47 -13.61 -20.59 63.45
C LEU A 47 -12.27 -20.90 64.14
N PRO A 48 -12.24 -20.96 65.49
CA PRO A 48 -11.02 -21.33 66.20
C PRO A 48 -10.55 -22.74 65.81
N VAL A 49 -9.25 -22.99 65.91
CA VAL A 49 -8.68 -24.31 65.58
C VAL A 49 -9.26 -25.37 66.52
N GLY A 50 -9.99 -26.35 65.97
CA GLY A 50 -10.62 -27.44 66.71
C GLY A 50 -11.19 -28.52 65.78
N GLU A 51 -11.48 -29.71 66.31
CA GLU A 51 -12.15 -30.80 65.58
C GLU A 51 -13.65 -30.54 65.48
N TYR A 52 -14.19 -30.61 64.26
CA TYR A 52 -15.62 -30.45 63.99
C TYR A 52 -16.17 -31.73 63.35
N LEU A 53 -17.19 -32.33 63.97
CA LEU A 53 -17.96 -33.43 63.38
C LEU A 53 -19.07 -32.85 62.51
N ILE A 54 -19.08 -33.21 61.21
CA ILE A 54 -20.16 -32.87 60.28
C ILE A 54 -20.78 -34.18 59.79
N ASP A 55 -22.02 -34.45 60.20
CA ASP A 55 -22.84 -35.56 59.69
C ASP A 55 -23.32 -35.23 58.26
N ARG A 56 -23.05 -36.12 57.29
CA ARG A 56 -23.32 -35.93 55.85
C ARG A 56 -24.60 -36.61 55.36
N SER A 57 -25.63 -36.70 56.20
CA SER A 57 -26.92 -37.30 55.82
C SER A 57 -27.91 -36.35 55.10
N SER A 58 -27.56 -35.09 54.84
CA SER A 58 -28.43 -34.20 54.04
C SER A 58 -27.65 -33.21 53.16
N SER A 59 -27.98 -33.22 51.86
CA SER A 59 -27.55 -32.19 50.92
C SER A 59 -28.26 -30.87 51.24
N ALA A 60 -27.57 -29.96 51.94
CA ALA A 60 -28.06 -28.60 52.11
C ALA A 60 -27.89 -27.81 50.79
N LEU A 61 -28.99 -27.65 50.05
CA LEU A 61 -29.08 -26.70 48.95
C LEU A 61 -29.21 -25.29 49.52
N LEU A 62 -28.08 -24.58 49.65
CA LEU A 62 -28.06 -23.15 49.91
C LEU A 62 -28.22 -22.41 48.58
N ASN A 63 -29.42 -21.86 48.37
CA ASN A 63 -29.72 -20.99 47.25
C ASN A 63 -29.56 -19.53 47.71
N THR A 64 -28.44 -18.89 47.38
CA THR A 64 -28.30 -17.44 47.47
C THR A 64 -27.49 -16.92 46.28
N ASP A 65 -28.16 -16.13 45.45
CA ASP A 65 -27.56 -15.30 44.41
C ASP A 65 -26.44 -14.44 45.01
N GLY A 66 -25.19 -14.71 44.62
CA GLY A 66 -24.05 -13.82 44.88
C GLY A 66 -22.79 -14.45 45.48
N VAL A 67 -22.83 -15.70 45.96
CA VAL A 67 -21.63 -16.38 46.48
C VAL A 67 -21.15 -17.44 45.48
N LYS A 68 -20.21 -17.07 44.60
CA LYS A 68 -19.47 -18.05 43.81
C LYS A 68 -18.40 -18.69 44.68
N LYS A 69 -18.73 -19.88 45.20
CA LYS A 69 -17.82 -20.86 45.82
C LYS A 69 -17.40 -20.52 47.26
N VAL A 70 -17.90 -21.31 48.21
CA VAL A 70 -17.34 -21.41 49.56
C VAL A 70 -16.34 -22.57 49.53
N ASP A 71 -15.05 -22.27 49.39
CA ASP A 71 -13.98 -23.27 49.54
C ASP A 71 -13.72 -23.47 51.03
N ILE A 72 -14.43 -24.43 51.65
CA ILE A 72 -14.06 -24.95 52.96
C ILE A 72 -12.92 -25.94 52.72
N GLY A 73 -11.71 -25.40 52.55
CA GLY A 73 -10.49 -26.17 52.36
C GLY A 73 -10.06 -26.88 53.64
N LEU A 74 -10.76 -27.97 54.01
CA LEU A 74 -10.15 -28.97 54.87
C LEU A 74 -8.98 -29.56 54.06
N LYS A 75 -7.75 -29.17 54.42
CA LYS A 75 -6.53 -29.72 53.79
C LYS A 75 -6.40 -31.21 54.04
N GLN A 76 -7.06 -31.76 55.07
CA GLN A 76 -7.00 -33.14 55.48
C GLN A 76 -8.43 -33.68 55.67
N THR A 77 -8.77 -34.72 54.92
CA THR A 77 -10.03 -35.46 55.02
C THR A 77 -9.81 -36.71 55.89
N ARG A 78 -10.67 -36.93 56.89
CA ARG A 78 -10.73 -38.16 57.69
C ARG A 78 -12.08 -38.83 57.47
N VAL A 79 -12.07 -40.12 57.12
CA VAL A 79 -13.26 -40.94 56.88
C VAL A 79 -13.13 -42.22 57.69
N GLU A 80 -14.20 -42.66 58.32
CA GLU A 80 -14.22 -43.80 59.24
C GLU A 80 -15.34 -44.75 58.83
N PHE A 81 -15.01 -46.04 58.73
CA PHE A 81 -15.93 -47.11 58.37
C PHE A 81 -15.95 -48.14 59.50
N SER A 82 -17.14 -48.43 60.02
CA SER A 82 -17.31 -49.40 61.10
C SER A 82 -17.78 -50.74 60.54
N GLU A 83 -17.00 -51.78 60.78
CA GLU A 83 -17.16 -53.10 60.21
C GLU A 83 -17.46 -54.15 61.27
N ASN A 84 -18.04 -55.28 60.83
CA ASN A 84 -18.29 -56.43 61.68
C ASN A 84 -18.06 -57.73 60.91
N TRP A 85 -16.97 -58.43 61.23
CA TRP A 85 -16.68 -59.76 60.70
C TRP A 85 -16.95 -60.82 61.77
N LEU A 86 -18.03 -61.59 61.60
CA LEU A 86 -18.39 -62.70 62.49
C LEU A 86 -18.38 -62.31 63.99
N GLY A 87 -18.81 -61.10 64.33
CA GLY A 87 -18.84 -60.58 65.70
C GLY A 87 -17.61 -59.77 66.11
N VAL A 88 -16.50 -59.82 65.35
CA VAL A 88 -15.35 -58.92 65.53
C VAL A 88 -15.72 -57.56 64.97
N LYS A 89 -15.84 -56.54 65.82
CA LYS A 89 -16.11 -55.15 65.40
C LYS A 89 -14.80 -54.39 65.30
N PHE A 90 -14.60 -53.70 64.19
CA PHE A 90 -13.39 -52.91 63.97
C PHE A 90 -13.71 -51.71 63.09
N ASP A 91 -12.91 -50.64 63.21
CA ASP A 91 -12.99 -49.48 62.35
C ASP A 91 -11.81 -49.42 61.38
N VAL A 92 -12.11 -49.00 60.16
CA VAL A 92 -11.11 -48.64 59.14
C VAL A 92 -11.16 -47.13 58.94
N ILE A 93 -10.07 -46.44 59.27
CA ILE A 93 -9.98 -44.99 59.15
C ILE A 93 -9.04 -44.62 58.00
N LEU A 94 -9.53 -43.78 57.09
CA LEU A 94 -8.77 -43.19 55.99
C LEU A 94 -8.50 -41.71 56.26
N ILE A 95 -7.24 -41.30 56.16
CA ILE A 95 -6.80 -39.92 56.31
C ILE A 95 -5.98 -39.53 55.08
N THR A 96 -6.38 -38.47 54.37
CA THR A 96 -5.64 -38.00 53.19
C THR A 96 -5.75 -36.49 53.02
N GLU A 97 -4.79 -35.89 52.32
CA GLU A 97 -4.86 -34.47 51.97
C GLU A 97 -5.62 -34.26 50.66
N GLU A 98 -6.48 -33.24 50.57
CA GLU A 98 -7.27 -32.94 49.37
C GLU A 98 -7.17 -31.48 48.92
N PRO A 99 -7.23 -31.20 47.60
CA PRO A 99 -7.39 -32.17 46.50
C PRO A 99 -6.07 -32.86 46.10
N TRP A 100 -6.17 -34.11 45.62
CA TRP A 100 -5.04 -34.84 45.03
C TRP A 100 -4.61 -34.21 43.70
N LYS A 101 -3.33 -33.94 43.51
CA LYS A 101 -2.81 -33.29 42.30
C LYS A 101 -2.37 -34.33 41.26
N VAL A 102 -2.89 -34.25 40.04
CA VAL A 102 -2.43 -35.10 38.93
C VAL A 102 -0.96 -34.82 38.60
N GLY A 103 -0.19 -35.87 38.34
CA GLY A 103 1.26 -35.82 38.14
C GLY A 103 2.06 -35.79 39.45
N SER A 104 1.40 -35.97 40.60
CA SER A 104 2.01 -35.98 41.93
C SER A 104 1.62 -37.23 42.72
N GLU A 105 2.35 -37.50 43.79
CA GLU A 105 2.03 -38.57 44.74
C GLU A 105 1.04 -38.04 45.80
N ALA A 106 -0.03 -38.81 46.05
CA ALA A 106 -0.98 -38.56 47.13
C ALA A 106 -0.78 -39.61 48.23
N ASN A 107 -0.77 -39.17 49.49
CA ASN A 107 -0.60 -40.05 50.64
C ASN A 107 -1.95 -40.34 51.31
N VAL A 108 -2.26 -41.63 51.46
CA VAL A 108 -3.43 -42.10 52.20
C VAL A 108 -2.94 -42.84 53.44
N GLU A 109 -3.19 -42.28 54.62
CA GLU A 109 -2.92 -42.94 55.88
C GLU A 109 -4.13 -43.80 56.26
N VAL A 110 -3.89 -45.07 56.57
CA VAL A 110 -4.94 -46.06 56.88
C VAL A 110 -4.70 -46.65 58.25
N TRP A 111 -5.72 -46.58 59.10
CA TRP A 111 -5.71 -47.20 60.42
C TRP A 111 -6.74 -48.32 60.47
N ILE A 112 -6.40 -49.43 61.11
CA ILE A 112 -7.33 -50.50 61.45
C ILE A 112 -7.35 -50.61 62.97
N ILE A 113 -8.52 -50.44 63.57
CA ILE A 113 -8.71 -50.46 65.02
C ILE A 113 -9.73 -51.53 65.35
N VAL A 114 -9.30 -52.58 66.05
CA VAL A 114 -10.21 -53.63 66.53
C VAL A 114 -10.82 -53.15 67.85
N ASN A 115 -12.14 -53.02 67.88
CA ASN A 115 -12.87 -52.45 69.01
C ASN A 115 -13.46 -53.51 69.94
N ASP A 116 -13.82 -54.67 69.40
CA ASP A 116 -14.48 -55.76 70.13
C ASP A 116 -14.21 -57.08 69.41
N MET A 117 -13.57 -58.05 70.08
CA MET A 117 -13.30 -59.38 69.52
C MET A 117 -14.51 -60.33 69.59
N GLY A 118 -15.54 -60.00 70.37
CA GLY A 118 -16.65 -60.90 70.67
C GLY A 118 -16.18 -62.21 71.32
N ASP A 119 -16.69 -63.33 70.82
CA ASP A 119 -16.31 -64.69 71.27
C ASP A 119 -15.17 -65.31 70.40
N ASN A 120 -14.51 -64.55 69.53
CA ASN A 120 -13.54 -65.08 68.57
C ASN A 120 -12.12 -65.20 69.16
N GLN A 121 -11.32 -66.13 68.65
CA GLN A 121 -9.94 -66.34 69.11
C GLN A 121 -8.96 -65.31 68.54
N ARG A 122 -9.11 -64.98 67.25
CA ARG A 122 -8.20 -64.08 66.53
C ARG A 122 -8.82 -63.57 65.24
N VAL A 123 -8.33 -62.42 64.78
CA VAL A 123 -8.61 -61.85 63.46
C VAL A 123 -7.29 -61.61 62.73
N GLU A 124 -7.27 -61.93 61.43
CA GLU A 124 -6.15 -61.70 60.53
C GLU A 124 -6.59 -60.76 59.41
N PHE A 125 -5.82 -59.70 59.17
CA PHE A 125 -5.93 -58.83 57.99
C PHE A 125 -4.79 -59.15 57.04
N THR A 126 -5.13 -59.65 55.85
CA THR A 126 -4.16 -60.20 54.91
C THR A 126 -3.77 -59.18 53.84
N GLN A 127 -4.75 -58.44 53.30
CA GLN A 127 -4.55 -57.56 52.16
C GLN A 127 -5.45 -56.33 52.23
N LEU A 128 -4.90 -55.18 51.88
CA LEU A 128 -5.62 -53.93 51.66
C LEU A 128 -5.39 -53.46 50.22
N LYS A 129 -6.47 -53.21 49.49
CA LYS A 129 -6.43 -52.65 48.15
C LYS A 129 -7.14 -51.31 48.12
N LEU A 130 -6.43 -50.27 47.67
CA LEU A 130 -7.00 -48.98 47.33
C LEU A 130 -7.11 -48.86 45.82
N ARG A 131 -8.27 -48.40 45.32
CA ARG A 131 -8.49 -48.19 43.88
C ARG A 131 -9.34 -46.97 43.63
N LEU A 132 -8.89 -46.08 42.76
CA LEU A 132 -9.64 -44.90 42.36
C LEU A 132 -10.47 -45.20 41.11
N SER A 133 -11.77 -44.91 41.17
CA SER A 133 -12.75 -45.27 40.14
C SER A 133 -12.43 -44.67 38.77
N LEU A 134 -12.68 -45.43 37.69
CA LEU A 134 -12.48 -44.98 36.31
C LEU A 134 -11.03 -44.56 35.98
N THR A 135 -10.06 -44.93 36.81
CA THR A 135 -8.64 -44.63 36.61
C THR A 135 -7.78 -45.89 36.64
N GLY A 136 -6.49 -45.75 36.32
CA GLY A 136 -5.49 -46.81 36.53
C GLY A 136 -4.84 -46.75 37.92
N VAL A 137 -5.26 -45.83 38.78
CA VAL A 137 -4.65 -45.63 40.10
C VAL A 137 -5.20 -46.69 41.06
N GLU A 138 -4.38 -47.69 41.32
CA GLU A 138 -4.63 -48.68 42.36
C GLU A 138 -3.34 -49.08 43.06
N LYS A 139 -3.47 -49.55 44.30
CA LYS A 139 -2.36 -50.10 45.07
C LYS A 139 -2.86 -51.17 46.02
N THR A 140 -2.21 -52.32 45.96
CA THR A 140 -2.46 -53.45 46.85
C THR A 140 -1.29 -53.60 47.81
N ILE A 141 -1.58 -53.73 49.10
CA ILE A 141 -0.61 -53.92 50.18
C ILE A 141 -0.96 -55.20 50.92
N SER A 142 0.04 -56.04 51.13
CA SER A 142 -0.07 -57.18 52.05
C SER A 142 0.12 -56.68 53.48
N LEU A 143 -0.89 -56.86 54.33
CA LEU A 143 -0.89 -56.40 55.71
C LEU A 143 -0.24 -57.44 56.63
N LYS A 144 -0.60 -58.72 56.50
CA LYS A 144 -0.14 -59.82 57.37
C LYS A 144 -0.22 -59.47 58.86
N VAL A 145 -1.32 -58.84 59.27
CA VAL A 145 -1.56 -58.42 60.66
C VAL A 145 -2.51 -59.43 61.30
N GLU A 146 -2.06 -60.14 62.31
CA GLU A 146 -2.88 -61.05 63.12
C GLU A 146 -2.93 -60.52 64.56
N THR A 147 -4.11 -60.50 65.16
CA THR A 147 -4.28 -60.10 66.56
C THR A 147 -5.36 -60.93 67.25
N ASP A 148 -5.19 -61.10 68.56
CA ASP A 148 -6.16 -61.66 69.51
C ASP A 148 -6.62 -60.60 70.54
N VAL A 149 -6.13 -59.36 70.43
CA VAL A 149 -6.42 -58.24 71.33
C VAL A 149 -7.01 -57.04 70.58
N GLU A 150 -7.81 -56.25 71.32
CA GLU A 150 -8.38 -54.97 70.88
C GLU A 150 -7.31 -53.85 70.82
N GLY A 151 -7.53 -52.85 69.98
CA GLY A 151 -6.67 -51.68 69.80
C GLY A 151 -6.31 -51.42 68.34
N THR A 152 -5.41 -50.46 68.10
CA THR A 152 -4.91 -50.15 66.76
C THR A 152 -3.91 -51.21 66.30
N VAL A 153 -4.31 -52.02 65.33
CA VAL A 153 -3.53 -53.17 64.85
C VAL A 153 -2.72 -52.86 63.60
N TYR A 154 -3.13 -51.83 62.85
CA TYR A 154 -2.39 -51.34 61.68
C TYR A 154 -2.44 -49.83 61.59
N ARG A 155 -1.29 -49.23 61.23
CA ARG A 155 -1.17 -47.82 60.87
C ARG A 155 -0.12 -47.69 59.77
N GLY A 156 -0.53 -47.32 58.57
CA GLY A 156 0.37 -47.22 57.42
C GLY A 156 0.05 -46.04 56.53
N LYS A 157 1.10 -45.43 55.96
CA LYS A 157 0.98 -44.42 54.89
C LYS A 157 1.17 -45.06 53.53
N ILE A 158 0.19 -44.87 52.67
CA ILE A 158 0.09 -45.53 51.37
C ILE A 158 0.24 -44.45 50.29
N PRO A 159 1.41 -44.35 49.64
CA PRO A 159 1.58 -43.43 48.53
C PRO A 159 0.92 -43.96 47.25
N LEU A 160 0.10 -43.12 46.60
CA LEU A 160 -0.59 -43.38 45.34
C LEU A 160 -0.12 -42.37 44.28
N MET A 161 0.41 -42.85 43.16
CA MET A 161 0.80 -41.98 42.04
C MET A 161 -0.44 -41.59 41.23
N ILE A 162 -0.78 -40.30 41.19
CA ILE A 162 -2.00 -39.80 40.56
C ILE A 162 -1.68 -39.43 39.10
N LEU A 163 -1.64 -40.41 38.20
CA LEU A 163 -1.26 -40.15 36.80
C LEU A 163 -2.12 -40.87 35.77
N ASP A 164 -2.40 -42.15 35.98
CA ASP A 164 -3.07 -42.97 34.98
C ASP A 164 -4.59 -42.86 35.06
N GLY A 165 -5.25 -42.65 33.92
CA GLY A 165 -6.72 -42.61 33.83
C GLY A 165 -7.36 -41.21 33.87
N PHE A 166 -6.56 -40.14 33.87
CA PHE A 166 -7.08 -38.77 33.90
C PHE A 166 -7.20 -38.10 32.52
N ARG A 167 -7.11 -38.84 31.41
CA ARG A 167 -7.12 -38.31 30.03
C ARG A 167 -8.31 -37.40 29.67
N LEU A 168 -9.41 -37.48 30.43
CA LEU A 168 -10.62 -36.67 30.24
C LEU A 168 -10.72 -35.49 31.23
N MET A 169 -9.74 -35.30 32.11
CA MET A 169 -9.63 -34.12 32.96
C MET A 169 -9.00 -32.96 32.20
N LYS A 170 -9.81 -31.91 32.02
CA LYS A 170 -9.32 -30.65 31.46
C LYS A 170 -8.28 -30.03 32.40
N PRO A 171 -7.20 -29.42 31.90
CA PRO A 171 -6.31 -28.62 32.74
C PRO A 171 -7.06 -27.55 33.52
N ASP A 172 -6.56 -27.22 34.70
CA ASP A 172 -7.17 -26.27 35.62
C ASP A 172 -8.62 -26.63 35.97
N SER A 173 -8.86 -27.91 36.26
CA SER A 173 -10.16 -28.39 36.71
C SER A 173 -10.02 -29.37 37.87
N GLU A 174 -11.05 -29.40 38.70
CA GLU A 174 -11.16 -30.30 39.84
C GLU A 174 -12.38 -31.21 39.65
N LYS A 175 -12.24 -32.50 39.97
CA LYS A 175 -13.34 -33.47 39.93
C LYS A 175 -13.26 -34.41 41.13
N SER A 176 -14.43 -34.81 41.61
CA SER A 176 -14.55 -35.86 42.62
C SER A 176 -14.49 -37.24 41.97
N TYR A 177 -13.68 -38.12 42.53
CA TYR A 177 -13.57 -39.53 42.17
C TYR A 177 -13.98 -40.40 43.36
N THR A 178 -14.37 -41.64 43.10
CA THR A 178 -14.69 -42.61 44.16
C THR A 178 -13.44 -43.43 44.46
N LEU A 179 -12.97 -43.37 45.71
CA LEU A 179 -11.91 -44.22 46.22
C LEU A 179 -12.54 -45.47 46.84
N TYR A 180 -12.25 -46.63 46.27
CA TYR A 180 -12.60 -47.93 46.82
C TYR A 180 -11.51 -48.42 47.77
N LEU A 181 -11.94 -49.00 48.89
CA LEU A 181 -11.13 -49.71 49.85
C LEU A 181 -11.65 -51.14 49.95
N ASP A 182 -10.84 -52.10 49.52
CA ASP A 182 -11.12 -53.51 49.72
C ASP A 182 -10.14 -54.05 50.77
N LEU A 183 -10.67 -54.55 51.90
CA LEU A 183 -9.89 -55.14 52.99
C LEU A 183 -10.25 -56.61 53.11
N GLU A 184 -9.27 -57.48 52.95
CA GLU A 184 -9.40 -58.93 53.02
C GLU A 184 -8.73 -59.48 54.27
N GLY A 185 -9.29 -60.55 54.82
CA GLY A 185 -8.78 -61.18 56.02
C GLY A 185 -9.51 -62.46 56.39
N SER A 186 -9.40 -62.85 57.64
CA SER A 186 -10.14 -63.97 58.20
C SER A 186 -10.35 -63.82 59.70
N VAL A 187 -11.39 -64.47 60.22
CA VAL A 187 -11.69 -64.55 61.66
C VAL A 187 -11.66 -66.01 62.07
N THR A 188 -10.92 -66.34 63.13
CA THR A 188 -10.94 -67.67 63.72
C THR A 188 -11.85 -67.68 64.94
N ASP A 189 -12.91 -68.48 64.90
CA ASP A 189 -13.88 -68.56 65.97
C ASP A 189 -13.36 -69.33 67.21
N ARG A 190 -14.15 -69.38 68.28
CA ARG A 190 -13.84 -70.13 69.51
C ARG A 190 -13.58 -71.63 69.32
N LEU A 191 -14.06 -72.22 68.23
CA LEU A 191 -13.86 -73.64 67.89
C LEU A 191 -12.59 -73.86 67.05
N GLY A 192 -11.86 -72.79 66.73
CA GLY A 192 -10.65 -72.84 65.89
C GLY A 192 -10.94 -72.92 64.40
N ILE A 193 -12.18 -72.65 63.96
CA ILE A 193 -12.56 -72.65 62.54
C ILE A 193 -12.34 -71.24 61.98
N THR A 194 -11.63 -71.16 60.85
CA THR A 194 -11.32 -69.89 60.18
C THR A 194 -12.34 -69.57 59.09
N TRP A 195 -12.90 -68.36 59.14
CA TRP A 195 -13.90 -67.83 58.23
C TRP A 195 -13.31 -66.63 57.47
N PRO A 196 -13.49 -66.54 56.13
CA PRO A 196 -12.98 -65.41 55.36
C PRO A 196 -13.74 -64.12 55.70
N GLY A 197 -13.00 -63.02 55.81
CA GLY A 197 -13.52 -61.66 55.99
C GLY A 197 -13.24 -60.81 54.75
N LEU A 198 -14.22 -60.01 54.36
CA LEU A 198 -14.10 -59.04 53.27
C LEU A 198 -14.93 -57.80 53.61
N THR A 199 -14.28 -56.65 53.53
CA THR A 199 -14.90 -55.33 53.61
C THR A 199 -14.66 -54.61 52.29
N MET A 200 -15.70 -53.97 51.75
CA MET A 200 -15.65 -53.20 50.51
C MET A 200 -16.30 -51.84 50.74
N GLU A 201 -15.47 -50.85 51.02
CA GLU A 201 -15.91 -49.51 51.35
C GLU A 201 -15.58 -48.51 50.26
N LEU A 202 -16.29 -47.39 50.26
CA LEU A 202 -16.07 -46.33 49.30
C LEU A 202 -16.17 -44.94 49.93
N THR A 203 -15.34 -44.02 49.43
CA THR A 203 -15.43 -42.60 49.76
C THR A 203 -15.18 -41.75 48.52
N SER A 204 -15.39 -40.45 48.63
CA SER A 204 -15.12 -39.49 47.56
C SER A 204 -13.87 -38.68 47.87
N VAL A 205 -12.99 -38.57 46.88
CA VAL A 205 -11.76 -37.77 46.94
C VAL A 205 -11.75 -36.79 45.78
N ARG A 206 -11.41 -35.52 46.06
CA ARG A 206 -11.24 -34.51 45.01
C ARG A 206 -9.86 -34.61 44.38
N VAL A 207 -9.81 -34.59 43.05
CA VAL A 207 -8.59 -34.60 42.25
C VAL A 207 -8.53 -33.32 41.42
N TYR A 208 -7.40 -32.63 41.46
CA TYR A 208 -7.10 -31.40 40.72
C TYR A 208 -6.09 -31.66 39.60
N ALA A 209 -6.44 -31.26 38.38
CA ALA A 209 -5.54 -31.25 37.24
C ALA A 209 -4.87 -29.87 37.10
N PRO A 210 -3.53 -29.78 37.21
CA PRO A 210 -2.82 -28.50 37.16
C PRO A 210 -2.96 -27.81 35.80
N PRO A 211 -2.72 -26.49 35.72
CA PRO A 211 -2.71 -25.79 34.44
C PRO A 211 -1.50 -26.24 33.60
N SER A 212 -1.68 -26.28 32.28
CA SER A 212 -0.61 -26.64 31.34
C SER A 212 -0.46 -25.58 30.22
N PRO A 213 -0.24 -24.30 30.56
CA PRO A 213 -0.28 -23.22 29.57
C PRO A 213 0.90 -23.26 28.60
N VAL A 214 0.61 -23.12 27.31
CA VAL A 214 1.62 -22.89 26.27
C VAL A 214 1.43 -21.47 25.71
N SER A 215 2.48 -20.67 25.75
CA SER A 215 2.47 -19.35 25.11
C SER A 215 3.10 -19.41 23.73
N LEU A 216 2.50 -18.67 22.80
CA LEU A 216 3.03 -18.43 21.47
C LEU A 216 3.39 -16.96 21.33
N SER A 217 4.57 -16.68 20.81
CA SER A 217 4.94 -15.37 20.27
C SER A 217 5.53 -15.57 18.88
N ALA A 218 5.52 -14.53 18.05
CA ALA A 218 5.95 -14.66 16.67
C ALA A 218 6.75 -13.46 16.21
N GLU A 219 7.72 -13.72 15.35
CA GLU A 219 8.57 -12.72 14.71
C GLU A 219 8.47 -12.90 13.20
N PHE A 220 8.06 -11.85 12.50
CA PHE A 220 7.93 -11.76 11.05
C PHE A 220 7.87 -10.29 10.61
N PRO A 221 8.20 -9.96 9.35
CA PRO A 221 8.07 -8.60 8.84
C PRO A 221 6.60 -8.16 8.80
N ALA A 222 6.33 -6.91 9.22
CA ALA A 222 4.98 -6.34 9.15
C ALA A 222 4.52 -6.05 7.72
N LYS A 223 5.48 -5.75 6.82
CA LYS A 223 5.23 -5.41 5.42
C LYS A 223 6.25 -6.12 4.52
N VAL A 224 5.77 -6.70 3.43
CA VAL A 224 6.58 -7.36 2.39
C VAL A 224 6.06 -6.96 1.01
N ILE A 225 6.86 -7.17 -0.03
CA ILE A 225 6.50 -6.88 -1.42
C ILE A 225 6.17 -8.19 -2.13
N ILE A 226 5.30 -8.17 -3.14
CA ILE A 226 5.07 -9.34 -4.00
C ILE A 226 6.41 -9.90 -4.51
N GLY A 227 6.56 -11.21 -4.40
CA GLY A 227 7.76 -11.95 -4.78
C GLY A 227 8.75 -12.15 -3.64
N ASP A 228 8.67 -11.36 -2.56
CA ASP A 228 9.55 -11.53 -1.40
C ASP A 228 9.33 -12.88 -0.72
N GLU A 229 10.43 -13.50 -0.32
CA GLU A 229 10.43 -14.65 0.58
C GLU A 229 10.70 -14.17 2.02
N PHE A 230 9.86 -14.60 2.96
CA PHE A 230 9.98 -14.21 4.36
C PHE A 230 9.73 -15.38 5.32
N GLU A 231 10.29 -15.28 6.52
CA GLU A 231 10.17 -16.28 7.56
C GLU A 231 9.16 -15.84 8.64
N VAL A 232 8.31 -16.78 9.05
CA VAL A 232 7.46 -16.67 10.23
C VAL A 232 8.07 -17.56 11.31
N LYS A 233 8.65 -16.94 12.34
CA LYS A 233 9.27 -17.64 13.47
C LYS A 233 8.33 -17.61 14.65
N VAL A 234 7.70 -18.74 14.97
CA VAL A 234 6.80 -18.90 16.10
C VAL A 234 7.58 -19.50 17.26
N LYS A 235 7.79 -18.71 18.32
CA LYS A 235 8.35 -19.18 19.58
C LYS A 235 7.24 -19.84 20.40
N VAL A 236 7.47 -21.09 20.76
CA VAL A 236 6.60 -21.91 21.59
C VAL A 236 7.27 -22.09 22.94
N ARG A 237 6.56 -21.77 24.02
CA ARG A 237 7.08 -21.95 25.39
C ARG A 237 6.08 -22.70 26.25
N ASN A 238 6.56 -23.72 26.95
CA ASN A 238 5.80 -24.38 28.00
C ASN A 238 5.93 -23.56 29.30
N ASN A 239 4.83 -22.92 29.73
CA ASN A 239 4.78 -22.17 30.99
C ASN A 239 4.19 -22.98 32.14
N GLY A 240 3.85 -24.26 31.90
CA GLY A 240 3.36 -25.17 32.92
C GLY A 240 4.47 -25.76 33.79
N GLU A 241 4.05 -26.40 34.87
CA GLU A 241 4.95 -27.04 35.85
C GLU A 241 5.42 -28.44 35.41
N TYR A 242 4.81 -29.01 34.37
CA TYR A 242 5.02 -30.38 33.92
C TYR A 242 5.41 -30.45 32.44
N PRO A 243 6.12 -31.51 32.00
CA PRO A 243 6.42 -31.70 30.60
C PRO A 243 5.15 -32.00 29.79
N ILE A 244 5.07 -31.43 28.59
CA ILE A 244 4.02 -31.69 27.60
C ILE A 244 4.57 -32.56 26.48
N ARG A 245 3.70 -33.32 25.81
CA ARG A 245 4.05 -34.27 24.75
C ARG A 245 3.38 -33.92 23.43
N ASN A 246 3.90 -34.47 22.35
CA ASN A 246 3.31 -34.39 21.00
C ASN A 246 2.96 -32.94 20.60
N VAL A 247 3.85 -31.99 20.91
CA VAL A 247 3.64 -30.58 20.60
C VAL A 247 3.72 -30.40 19.09
N LYS A 248 2.67 -29.85 18.49
CA LYS A 248 2.58 -29.56 17.06
C LYS A 248 2.10 -28.14 16.87
N VAL A 249 2.81 -27.41 16.00
CA VAL A 249 2.40 -26.10 15.51
C VAL A 249 2.22 -26.22 14.01
N LYS A 250 1.03 -25.91 13.53
CA LYS A 250 0.73 -25.89 12.10
C LYS A 250 0.39 -24.46 11.69
N LEU A 251 1.12 -23.94 10.71
CA LEU A 251 0.79 -22.68 10.08
C LEU A 251 -0.44 -22.88 9.20
N LEU A 252 -1.48 -22.07 9.43
CA LEU A 252 -2.59 -21.95 8.48
C LEU A 252 -2.14 -21.00 7.38
N LEU A 253 -2.12 -21.50 6.13
CA LEU A 253 -1.56 -20.76 5.01
C LEU A 253 -2.27 -19.40 4.86
N PRO A 254 -1.58 -18.27 5.07
CA PRO A 254 -2.18 -16.96 4.95
C PRO A 254 -2.59 -16.67 3.50
N PHE A 255 -3.71 -15.99 3.31
CA PHE A 255 -4.20 -15.66 1.97
C PHE A 255 -3.20 -14.77 1.24
N GLY A 256 -2.97 -15.05 -0.05
CA GLY A 256 -2.01 -14.30 -0.87
C GLY A 256 -0.55 -14.68 -0.64
N THR A 257 -0.28 -15.78 0.06
CA THR A 257 1.05 -16.36 0.21
C THR A 257 1.11 -17.80 -0.29
N SER A 258 2.31 -18.26 -0.63
CA SER A 258 2.62 -19.68 -0.86
C SER A 258 3.65 -20.16 0.17
N VAL A 259 3.59 -21.43 0.58
CA VAL A 259 4.55 -22.00 1.54
C VAL A 259 5.76 -22.59 0.82
N ILE A 260 6.95 -22.28 1.32
CA ILE A 260 8.21 -22.85 0.85
C ILE A 260 8.68 -23.87 1.92
N GLY A 261 8.41 -25.15 1.67
CA GLY A 261 8.77 -26.23 2.59
C GLY A 261 7.63 -26.62 3.55
N PRO A 262 7.95 -27.15 4.76
CA PRO A 262 6.94 -27.67 5.67
C PRO A 262 6.09 -26.55 6.28
N SER A 263 4.79 -26.82 6.41
CA SER A 263 3.82 -25.92 7.09
C SER A 263 3.49 -26.38 8.51
N ASP A 264 4.09 -27.48 8.94
CA ASP A 264 3.95 -28.07 10.25
C ASP A 264 5.32 -28.24 10.90
N TRP A 265 5.31 -28.04 12.22
CA TRP A 265 6.45 -28.24 13.09
C TRP A 265 5.99 -29.11 14.25
N SER A 266 6.82 -30.05 14.67
CA SER A 266 6.50 -30.92 15.80
C SER A 266 7.70 -31.18 16.69
N LYS A 267 7.42 -31.41 17.97
CA LYS A 267 8.39 -31.79 18.99
C LYS A 267 7.77 -32.81 19.92
N SER A 268 8.50 -33.89 20.18
CA SER A 268 8.01 -35.04 20.95
C SER A 268 7.70 -34.69 22.40
N THR A 269 8.53 -33.86 23.03
CA THR A 269 8.36 -33.46 24.43
C THR A 269 8.95 -32.07 24.66
N MET A 270 8.31 -31.27 25.51
CA MET A 270 8.83 -30.01 26.01
C MET A 270 8.74 -29.95 27.52
N GLY A 271 9.87 -29.75 28.19
CA GLY A 271 9.96 -29.60 29.64
C GLY A 271 9.37 -28.27 30.14
N PRO A 272 9.16 -28.13 31.45
CA PRO A 272 8.76 -26.87 32.08
C PRO A 272 9.74 -25.74 31.75
N GLY A 273 9.24 -24.59 31.29
CA GLY A 273 10.04 -23.44 30.91
C GLY A 273 10.82 -23.57 29.60
N GLU A 274 10.77 -24.72 28.93
CA GLU A 274 11.49 -24.95 27.68
C GLU A 274 10.87 -24.13 26.54
N GLU A 275 11.75 -23.53 25.73
CA GLU A 275 11.41 -22.77 24.53
C GLU A 275 11.86 -23.51 23.26
N ALA A 276 11.06 -23.43 22.21
CA ALA A 276 11.38 -23.94 20.89
C ALA A 276 10.87 -22.99 19.80
N VAL A 277 11.52 -22.98 18.64
CA VAL A 277 11.15 -22.08 17.53
C VAL A 277 10.72 -22.91 16.33
N ALA A 278 9.45 -22.75 15.93
CA ALA A 278 8.93 -23.24 14.67
C ALA A 278 9.16 -22.17 13.59
N THR A 279 9.87 -22.51 12.52
CA THR A 279 10.15 -21.57 11.42
C THR A 279 9.43 -22.03 10.16
N PHE A 280 8.61 -21.16 9.58
CA PHE A 280 7.90 -21.39 8.34
C PHE A 280 8.35 -20.37 7.31
N LYS A 281 8.66 -20.82 6.09
CA LYS A 281 9.04 -19.93 4.99
C LYS A 281 7.84 -19.72 4.07
N LEU A 282 7.56 -18.46 3.76
CA LEU A 282 6.47 -18.05 2.90
C LEU A 282 7.00 -17.19 1.76
N LYS A 283 6.27 -17.19 0.65
CA LYS A 283 6.47 -16.24 -0.45
C LYS A 283 5.22 -15.41 -0.64
N ALA A 284 5.39 -14.11 -0.81
CA ALA A 284 4.30 -13.18 -1.09
C ALA A 284 3.87 -13.26 -2.56
N GLU A 285 2.60 -13.53 -2.83
CA GLU A 285 2.08 -13.76 -4.18
C GLU A 285 1.07 -12.69 -4.60
N VAL A 286 0.24 -12.21 -3.67
CA VAL A 286 -0.89 -11.32 -3.96
C VAL A 286 -0.95 -10.15 -2.99
N VAL A 287 -1.24 -8.95 -3.50
CA VAL A 287 -1.47 -7.75 -2.68
C VAL A 287 -2.65 -7.97 -1.75
N THR A 288 -2.40 -7.98 -0.45
CA THR A 288 -3.45 -8.13 0.56
C THR A 288 -2.89 -7.79 1.95
N THR A 289 -3.77 -7.67 2.94
CA THR A 289 -3.40 -7.76 4.35
C THR A 289 -4.04 -9.00 4.92
N THR A 290 -3.22 -9.92 5.42
CA THR A 290 -3.69 -11.22 5.90
C THR A 290 -3.20 -11.49 7.32
N ALA A 291 -4.05 -12.15 8.12
CA ALA A 291 -3.67 -12.62 9.44
C ALA A 291 -2.77 -13.85 9.32
N ILE A 292 -1.79 -13.94 10.21
CA ILE A 292 -0.97 -15.14 10.38
C ILE A 292 -1.60 -15.92 11.51
N ASP A 293 -2.24 -17.03 11.14
CA ASP A 293 -2.93 -17.89 12.09
C ASP A 293 -2.21 -19.23 12.23
N VAL A 294 -2.14 -19.73 13.45
CA VAL A 294 -1.53 -21.02 13.75
C VAL A 294 -2.48 -21.91 14.52
N SER A 295 -2.36 -23.20 14.29
CA SER A 295 -2.99 -24.22 15.11
C SER A 295 -1.93 -24.83 16.03
N LEU A 296 -2.26 -24.95 17.30
CA LEU A 296 -1.41 -25.54 18.34
C LEU A 296 -2.09 -26.78 18.88
N SER A 297 -1.37 -27.90 18.94
CA SER A 297 -1.84 -29.09 19.63
C SER A 297 -0.76 -29.70 20.50
N TYR A 298 -1.12 -30.18 21.68
CA TYR A 298 -0.19 -30.89 22.57
C TYR A 298 -0.97 -31.77 23.55
N GLU A 299 -0.26 -32.68 24.19
CA GLU A 299 -0.80 -33.53 25.25
C GLU A 299 -0.18 -33.17 26.59
N THR A 300 -1.04 -33.06 27.60
CA THR A 300 -0.62 -32.92 29.00
C THR A 300 0.06 -34.20 29.49
N LEU A 301 0.71 -34.14 30.65
CA LEU A 301 1.37 -35.30 31.27
C LEU A 301 0.41 -36.50 31.48
N TRP A 302 -0.87 -36.25 31.78
CA TRP A 302 -1.90 -37.26 31.99
C TRP A 302 -2.70 -37.62 30.71
N GLY A 303 -2.23 -37.16 29.56
CA GLY A 303 -2.74 -37.55 28.24
C GLY A 303 -4.03 -36.85 27.80
N TYR A 304 -4.42 -35.74 28.46
CA TYR A 304 -5.45 -34.85 27.91
C TYR A 304 -4.88 -34.07 26.72
N SER A 305 -5.50 -34.20 25.56
CA SER A 305 -5.13 -33.50 24.32
C SER A 305 -5.75 -32.11 24.27
N ILE A 306 -4.92 -31.11 24.00
CA ILE A 306 -5.32 -29.72 23.81
C ILE A 306 -5.16 -29.40 22.33
N TYR A 307 -6.17 -28.77 21.77
CA TYR A 307 -6.19 -28.33 20.38
C TYR A 307 -6.74 -26.90 20.31
N GLU A 308 -5.88 -25.97 19.92
CA GLU A 308 -6.24 -24.59 19.62
C GLU A 308 -6.15 -24.40 18.11
N PHE A 309 -7.25 -24.03 17.47
CA PHE A 309 -7.29 -23.78 16.03
C PHE A 309 -7.37 -22.29 15.73
N GLY A 310 -6.65 -21.84 14.70
CA GLY A 310 -6.84 -20.50 14.14
C GLY A 310 -6.45 -19.38 15.11
N ARG A 311 -5.45 -19.60 15.96
CA ARG A 311 -4.95 -18.56 16.85
C ARG A 311 -4.15 -17.55 16.05
N SER A 312 -4.66 -16.32 15.99
CA SER A 312 -3.97 -15.22 15.32
C SER A 312 -2.78 -14.73 16.12
N ILE A 313 -1.61 -14.68 15.47
CA ILE A 313 -0.33 -14.24 16.06
C ILE A 313 0.15 -12.91 15.46
N GLY A 314 -0.66 -12.30 14.60
CA GLY A 314 -0.49 -10.97 14.03
C GLY A 314 -0.89 -10.94 12.55
N SER A 315 -0.48 -9.91 11.81
CA SER A 315 -0.82 -9.76 10.39
C SER A 315 0.36 -9.24 9.57
N VAL A 316 0.36 -9.58 8.28
CA VAL A 316 1.34 -9.13 7.30
C VAL A 316 0.63 -8.41 6.16
N THR A 317 1.17 -7.27 5.75
CA THR A 317 0.71 -6.52 4.57
C THR A 317 1.64 -6.78 3.39
N ILE A 318 1.09 -7.32 2.31
CA ILE A 318 1.78 -7.54 1.05
C ILE A 318 1.47 -6.36 0.12
N THR A 319 2.50 -5.64 -0.33
CA THR A 319 2.35 -4.51 -1.26
C THR A 319 2.89 -4.80 -2.64
N LYS A 320 2.50 -3.96 -3.60
CA LYS A 320 3.00 -4.00 -4.98
C LYS A 320 4.49 -3.66 -5.03
N ILE A 321 5.14 -4.08 -6.11
CA ILE A 321 6.53 -3.75 -6.41
C ILE A 321 6.60 -2.27 -6.81
N PRO A 322 7.35 -1.43 -6.09
CA PRO A 322 7.49 -0.01 -6.43
C PRO A 322 8.18 0.14 -7.79
N THR A 323 7.75 1.12 -8.58
CA THR A 323 8.37 1.44 -9.87
C THR A 323 8.93 2.85 -9.88
N SER A 324 9.96 3.08 -10.69
CA SER A 324 10.54 4.41 -10.91
C SER A 324 10.80 4.67 -12.38
N LEU A 325 10.49 5.88 -12.84
CA LEU A 325 10.71 6.32 -14.22
C LEU A 325 11.77 7.42 -14.27
N SER A 326 12.70 7.29 -15.20
CA SER A 326 13.69 8.33 -15.52
C SER A 326 13.57 8.72 -16.99
N ILE A 327 13.63 10.02 -17.29
CA ILE A 327 13.57 10.53 -18.66
C ILE A 327 14.62 11.60 -18.92
N SER A 328 14.99 11.75 -20.19
CA SER A 328 15.84 12.80 -20.71
C SER A 328 15.34 13.20 -22.10
N VAL A 329 15.55 14.45 -22.47
CA VAL A 329 15.21 14.96 -23.81
C VAL A 329 16.47 15.36 -24.55
N THR A 330 16.59 14.97 -25.81
CA THR A 330 17.75 15.30 -26.64
C THR A 330 17.33 15.56 -28.09
N PRO A 331 17.78 16.67 -28.71
CA PRO A 331 18.45 17.82 -28.09
C PRO A 331 17.48 18.66 -27.22
N SER A 332 18.01 19.43 -26.27
CA SER A 332 17.22 20.32 -25.39
C SER A 332 16.86 21.66 -26.05
N LYS A 333 17.50 21.99 -27.18
CA LYS A 333 17.21 23.17 -27.99
C LYS A 333 17.11 22.78 -29.46
N VAL A 334 16.06 23.24 -30.13
CA VAL A 334 15.81 22.98 -31.56
C VAL A 334 15.24 24.21 -32.24
N THR A 335 15.22 24.20 -33.58
CA THR A 335 14.44 25.18 -34.33
C THR A 335 13.01 24.71 -34.53
N VAL A 336 12.05 25.65 -34.61
CA VAL A 336 10.64 25.31 -34.86
C VAL A 336 10.50 24.43 -36.11
N GLY A 337 9.84 23.28 -35.96
CA GLY A 337 9.69 22.26 -37.01
C GLY A 337 10.67 21.09 -36.91
N GLU A 338 11.61 21.11 -35.98
CA GLU A 338 12.49 19.98 -35.69
C GLU A 338 11.91 19.05 -34.60
N LYS A 339 12.40 17.81 -34.60
CA LYS A 339 11.98 16.78 -33.63
C LYS A 339 12.97 16.73 -32.45
N VAL A 340 12.43 16.45 -31.27
CA VAL A 340 13.20 16.04 -30.09
C VAL A 340 12.89 14.60 -29.76
N LEU A 341 13.88 13.89 -29.19
CA LEU A 341 13.72 12.53 -28.71
C LEU A 341 13.65 12.55 -27.17
N VAL A 342 12.50 12.17 -26.62
CA VAL A 342 12.33 11.95 -25.18
C VAL A 342 12.59 10.47 -24.91
N ARG A 343 13.72 10.15 -24.28
CA ARG A 343 14.14 8.78 -23.98
C ARG A 343 14.24 8.56 -22.47
N GLY A 344 13.98 7.35 -22.04
CA GLY A 344 13.97 7.02 -20.62
C GLY A 344 14.02 5.54 -20.34
N SER A 345 13.91 5.21 -19.06
CA SER A 345 13.80 3.84 -18.58
C SER A 345 12.85 3.72 -17.39
N ILE A 346 12.17 2.58 -17.29
CA ILE A 346 11.41 2.15 -16.11
C ILE A 346 12.20 1.08 -15.35
N GLN A 347 12.21 1.20 -14.03
CA GLN A 347 12.76 0.19 -13.12
C GLN A 347 11.63 -0.33 -12.21
N PRO A 348 11.49 -1.65 -12.00
CA PRO A 348 12.22 -2.73 -12.67
C PRO A 348 11.96 -2.78 -14.19
N ALA A 349 12.93 -3.33 -14.92
CA ALA A 349 12.87 -3.43 -16.38
C ALA A 349 11.71 -4.33 -16.81
N MET A 350 10.74 -3.75 -17.53
CA MET A 350 9.53 -4.44 -17.94
C MET A 350 8.94 -3.77 -19.19
N SER A 351 8.17 -4.53 -19.98
CA SER A 351 7.47 -4.04 -21.17
C SER A 351 6.05 -3.62 -20.80
N VAL A 352 5.85 -2.32 -20.57
CA VAL A 352 4.56 -1.73 -20.16
C VAL A 352 4.15 -0.55 -21.01
N LEU A 353 2.84 -0.30 -21.05
CA LEU A 353 2.27 0.89 -21.66
C LEU A 353 2.58 2.13 -20.80
N LEU A 354 3.15 3.13 -21.44
CA LEU A 354 3.56 4.40 -20.85
C LEU A 354 2.79 5.55 -21.51
N THR A 355 2.55 6.58 -20.72
CA THR A 355 1.84 7.78 -21.13
C THR A 355 2.78 8.97 -21.07
N LEU A 356 3.17 9.53 -22.22
CA LEU A 356 3.92 10.78 -22.30
C LEU A 356 2.93 11.96 -22.33
N THR A 357 3.01 12.82 -21.33
CA THR A 357 2.32 14.12 -21.27
C THR A 357 3.27 15.22 -21.73
N ILE A 358 2.82 16.02 -22.68
CA ILE A 358 3.55 17.15 -23.26
C ILE A 358 2.76 18.42 -22.97
N ILE A 359 3.37 19.39 -22.29
CA ILE A 359 2.79 20.72 -22.11
C ILE A 359 3.46 21.65 -23.13
N GLU A 360 2.67 22.17 -24.07
CA GLU A 360 3.13 23.11 -25.09
C GLU A 360 3.30 24.54 -24.52
N PRO A 361 4.03 25.44 -25.21
CA PRO A 361 4.29 26.81 -24.71
C PRO A 361 3.05 27.67 -24.44
N ASP A 362 1.91 27.33 -25.05
CA ASP A 362 0.62 27.99 -24.84
C ASP A 362 -0.23 27.34 -23.73
N GLY A 363 0.31 26.33 -23.04
CA GLY A 363 -0.36 25.59 -21.98
C GLY A 363 -1.24 24.44 -22.49
N VAL A 364 -1.34 24.22 -23.80
CA VAL A 364 -2.09 23.08 -24.36
C VAL A 364 -1.37 21.79 -24.02
N THR A 365 -2.10 20.82 -23.48
CA THR A 365 -1.56 19.50 -23.14
C THR A 365 -1.83 18.50 -24.24
N ARG A 366 -0.82 17.74 -24.64
CA ARG A 366 -0.91 16.61 -25.57
C ARG A 366 -0.41 15.35 -24.90
N THR A 367 -1.04 14.23 -25.24
CA THR A 367 -0.69 12.92 -24.69
C THR A 367 -0.32 11.97 -25.81
N LEU A 368 0.81 11.29 -25.65
CA LEU A 368 1.23 10.19 -26.52
C LEU A 368 1.33 8.90 -25.69
N TYR A 369 1.11 7.77 -26.35
CA TYR A 369 1.22 6.46 -25.74
C TYR A 369 2.35 5.68 -26.41
N GLY A 370 3.11 4.93 -25.63
CA GLY A 370 4.21 4.11 -26.12
C GLY A 370 4.47 2.96 -25.19
N THR A 371 5.08 1.90 -25.70
CA THR A 371 5.42 0.72 -24.89
C THR A 371 6.92 0.68 -24.66
N SER A 372 7.33 0.40 -23.42
CA SER A 372 8.73 0.15 -23.09
C SER A 372 9.19 -1.20 -23.61
N ALA A 373 10.48 -1.33 -23.93
CA ALA A 373 11.08 -2.60 -24.28
C ALA A 373 11.24 -3.51 -23.05
N LEU A 374 11.53 -4.80 -23.26
CA LEU A 374 11.75 -5.76 -22.16
C LEU A 374 12.88 -5.36 -21.20
N ASN A 375 13.85 -4.58 -21.68
CA ASN A 375 14.92 -4.02 -20.84
C ASN A 375 14.52 -2.71 -20.12
N GLY A 376 13.23 -2.32 -20.16
CA GLY A 376 12.68 -1.13 -19.53
C GLY A 376 12.90 0.18 -20.29
N THR A 377 13.64 0.19 -21.41
CA THR A 377 13.93 1.43 -22.15
C THR A 377 12.79 1.84 -23.08
N PHE A 378 12.62 3.14 -23.30
CA PHE A 378 11.61 3.69 -24.20
C PHE A 378 12.08 5.01 -24.84
N GLY A 379 11.44 5.37 -25.96
CA GLY A 379 11.71 6.61 -26.67
C GLY A 379 10.47 7.14 -27.40
N PHE A 380 10.26 8.45 -27.33
CA PHE A 380 9.21 9.17 -28.03
C PHE A 380 9.82 10.25 -28.91
N GLU A 381 9.50 10.22 -30.20
CA GLU A 381 9.81 11.33 -31.11
C GLU A 381 8.70 12.38 -31.07
N VAL A 382 9.04 13.62 -30.73
CA VAL A 382 8.09 14.72 -30.63
C VAL A 382 8.50 15.88 -31.53
N LEU A 383 7.60 16.31 -32.40
CA LEU A 383 7.78 17.49 -33.26
C LEU A 383 7.43 18.78 -32.50
N LEU A 384 8.35 19.75 -32.42
CA LEU A 384 8.11 21.05 -31.78
C LEU A 384 7.70 22.10 -32.82
N ASN A 385 6.40 22.39 -32.90
CA ASN A 385 5.78 23.21 -33.93
C ASN A 385 5.57 24.68 -33.53
N LYS A 386 5.79 25.04 -32.28
CA LYS A 386 5.62 26.40 -31.74
C LYS A 386 6.92 26.86 -31.09
N LYS A 387 7.18 28.16 -31.13
CA LYS A 387 8.29 28.79 -30.42
C LYS A 387 8.02 28.75 -28.92
N GLY A 388 9.03 28.39 -28.12
CA GLY A 388 8.99 28.48 -26.67
C GLY A 388 9.37 27.18 -25.95
N LYS A 389 9.12 27.15 -24.65
CA LYS A 389 9.49 26.05 -23.75
C LYS A 389 8.40 24.98 -23.69
N TYR A 390 8.78 23.75 -23.98
CA TYR A 390 7.95 22.56 -23.81
C TYR A 390 8.34 21.81 -22.53
N SER A 391 7.36 21.16 -21.92
CA SER A 391 7.56 20.24 -20.80
C SER A 391 7.13 18.82 -21.18
N PHE A 392 7.86 17.84 -20.68
CA PHE A 392 7.63 16.42 -20.89
C PHE A 392 7.59 15.69 -19.56
N THR A 393 6.61 14.81 -19.40
CA THR A 393 6.55 13.87 -18.27
C THR A 393 6.01 12.53 -18.72
N VAL A 394 6.61 11.44 -18.25
CA VAL A 394 6.15 10.07 -18.56
C VAL A 394 5.53 9.45 -17.31
N GLY A 395 4.39 8.81 -17.47
CA GLY A 395 3.69 8.08 -16.41
C GLY A 395 3.47 6.62 -16.75
N PHE A 396 3.56 5.77 -15.73
CA PHE A 396 3.11 4.38 -15.74
C PHE A 396 1.93 4.25 -14.76
N GLY A 397 0.81 3.70 -15.24
CA GLY A 397 -0.43 3.61 -14.46
C GLY A 397 -0.45 2.54 -13.36
N GLY A 398 0.57 1.70 -13.27
CA GLY A 398 0.58 0.53 -12.38
C GLY A 398 -0.31 -0.61 -12.88
N ASP A 399 -0.21 -1.76 -12.22
CA ASP A 399 -1.07 -2.92 -12.45
C ASP A 399 -1.33 -3.68 -11.13
N LEU A 400 -1.73 -4.95 -11.18
CA LEU A 400 -1.97 -5.77 -9.97
C LEU A 400 -0.68 -6.06 -9.18
N THR A 401 0.48 -6.01 -9.83
CA THR A 401 1.78 -6.39 -9.29
C THR A 401 2.67 -5.17 -9.00
N TYR A 402 2.60 -4.14 -9.83
CA TYR A 402 3.50 -2.99 -9.83
C TYR A 402 2.77 -1.68 -9.50
N GLU A 403 3.42 -0.82 -8.71
CA GLU A 403 2.88 0.50 -8.38
C GLU A 403 2.97 1.47 -9.56
N ALA A 404 2.04 2.41 -9.61
CA ALA A 404 2.10 3.52 -10.55
C ALA A 404 3.28 4.44 -10.23
N SER A 405 3.89 5.02 -11.26
CA SER A 405 4.96 6.00 -11.09
C SER A 405 4.91 7.07 -12.17
N LYS A 406 5.54 8.21 -11.89
CA LYS A 406 5.65 9.34 -12.80
C LYS A 406 7.08 9.85 -12.75
N SER A 407 7.65 10.15 -13.92
CA SER A 407 8.99 10.71 -14.02
C SER A 407 9.01 12.16 -13.53
N ASP A 408 10.23 12.66 -13.31
CA ASP A 408 10.45 14.11 -13.24
C ASP A 408 10.10 14.80 -14.57
N GLU A 409 9.88 16.11 -14.48
CA GLU A 409 9.59 16.96 -15.63
C GLU A 409 10.90 17.38 -16.32
N VAL A 410 10.98 17.17 -17.63
CA VAL A 410 12.12 17.63 -18.45
C VAL A 410 11.66 18.61 -19.51
N TYR A 411 12.57 19.47 -19.99
CA TYR A 411 12.21 20.58 -20.88
C TYR A 411 13.04 20.62 -22.15
N ALA A 412 12.42 21.05 -23.24
CA ALA A 412 13.11 21.46 -24.46
C ALA A 412 12.57 22.80 -24.96
N GLU A 413 13.41 23.57 -25.64
CA GLU A 413 13.05 24.89 -26.16
C GLU A 413 13.17 24.93 -27.68
N ALA A 414 12.13 25.47 -28.33
CA ALA A 414 12.12 25.70 -29.77
C ALA A 414 12.33 27.20 -30.07
N GLU A 415 13.42 27.51 -30.78
CA GLU A 415 13.77 28.87 -31.20
C GLU A 415 13.35 29.14 -32.66
N GLU A 416 13.10 30.43 -32.97
CA GLU A 416 12.80 30.87 -34.34
C GLU A 416 14.07 30.88 -35.22
N ARG A 417 13.98 30.30 -36.41
CA ARG A 417 15.08 30.29 -37.38
C ARG A 417 15.23 31.68 -38.01
N LYS A 418 16.23 32.48 -37.57
CA LYS A 418 16.55 33.79 -38.16
C LYS A 418 17.00 33.62 -39.62
N GLY A 419 16.35 34.32 -40.56
CA GLY A 419 16.70 34.30 -42.00
C GLY A 419 15.77 33.50 -42.90
N ALA A 420 14.60 33.06 -42.45
CA ALA A 420 13.62 32.36 -43.28
C ALA A 420 12.75 33.32 -44.13
N CYS A 421 12.45 32.96 -45.38
CA CYS A 421 11.44 33.64 -46.20
C CYS A 421 10.03 33.16 -45.81
N ILE A 422 9.60 33.45 -44.57
CA ILE A 422 8.47 32.79 -43.88
C ILE A 422 7.16 32.85 -44.68
N ILE A 423 6.85 33.97 -45.34
CA ILE A 423 5.63 34.08 -46.17
C ILE A 423 5.71 33.17 -47.41
N ALA A 424 6.88 33.09 -48.05
CA ALA A 424 7.08 32.22 -49.21
C ALA A 424 7.02 30.75 -48.78
N THR A 425 7.66 30.40 -47.66
CA THR A 425 7.58 29.06 -47.06
C THR A 425 6.13 28.67 -46.74
N ALA A 426 5.34 29.57 -46.17
CA ALA A 426 3.92 29.32 -45.88
C ALA A 426 3.08 29.10 -47.15
N ALA A 427 3.41 29.79 -48.25
CA ALA A 427 2.69 29.70 -49.51
C ALA A 427 3.06 28.46 -50.33
N TYR A 428 4.35 28.09 -50.37
CA TYR A 428 4.87 26.92 -51.10
C TYR A 428 4.89 25.63 -50.27
N GLY A 429 4.72 25.73 -48.96
CA GLY A 429 4.60 24.59 -48.04
C GLY A 429 5.92 23.97 -47.59
N SER A 430 7.06 24.37 -48.17
CA SER A 430 8.39 23.87 -47.79
C SER A 430 9.46 24.96 -47.93
N GLU A 431 10.42 24.98 -47.01
CA GLU A 431 11.61 25.82 -47.15
C GLU A 431 12.54 25.33 -48.27
N LEU A 432 12.45 24.05 -48.63
CA LEU A 432 13.24 23.41 -49.69
C LEU A 432 12.61 23.58 -51.07
N ASP A 433 11.46 24.26 -51.16
CA ASP A 433 10.82 24.52 -52.43
C ASP A 433 11.77 25.34 -53.35
N PRO A 434 11.90 24.99 -54.65
CA PRO A 434 12.78 25.67 -55.57
C PRO A 434 12.57 27.20 -55.65
N HIS A 435 11.34 27.67 -55.51
CA HIS A 435 11.04 29.10 -55.53
C HIS A 435 11.52 29.81 -54.27
N VAL A 436 11.36 29.17 -53.11
CA VAL A 436 11.85 29.69 -51.82
C VAL A 436 13.38 29.70 -51.80
N GLN A 437 14.00 28.64 -52.31
CA GLN A 437 15.45 28.53 -52.46
C GLN A 437 16.01 29.58 -53.43
N PHE A 438 15.30 29.89 -54.51
CA PHE A 438 15.70 30.98 -55.41
C PHE A 438 15.72 32.34 -54.70
N LEU A 439 14.67 32.69 -53.94
CA LEU A 439 14.60 33.95 -53.19
C LEU A 439 15.74 34.06 -52.17
N ARG A 440 16.01 32.96 -51.44
CA ARG A 440 17.15 32.87 -50.52
C ARG A 440 18.48 33.01 -51.26
N GLY A 441 18.63 32.33 -52.40
CA GLY A 441 19.82 32.40 -53.24
C GLY A 441 20.10 33.81 -53.73
N PHE A 442 19.07 34.54 -54.18
CA PHE A 442 19.21 35.95 -54.56
C PHE A 442 19.67 36.81 -53.37
N ARG A 443 19.02 36.67 -52.21
CA ARG A 443 19.39 37.41 -51.00
C ARG A 443 20.81 37.08 -50.55
N ASP A 444 21.10 35.80 -50.33
CA ASP A 444 22.31 35.33 -49.66
C ASP A 444 23.53 35.41 -50.57
N ASN A 445 23.38 35.12 -51.87
CA ASN A 445 24.51 35.03 -52.79
C ASN A 445 24.76 36.30 -53.61
N ILE A 446 23.81 37.23 -53.67
CA ILE A 446 23.95 38.48 -54.43
C ILE A 446 23.87 39.68 -53.50
N VAL A 447 22.76 39.83 -52.77
CA VAL A 447 22.51 41.05 -51.98
C VAL A 447 23.39 41.12 -50.73
N LEU A 448 23.47 40.06 -49.93
CA LEU A 448 24.20 40.08 -48.66
C LEU A 448 25.73 40.09 -48.82
N LYS A 449 26.24 39.84 -50.02
CA LYS A 449 27.68 39.88 -50.30
C LYS A 449 28.24 41.28 -50.50
N THR A 450 27.37 42.29 -50.56
CA THR A 450 27.76 43.69 -50.76
C THR A 450 27.42 44.53 -49.54
N PHE A 451 28.17 45.61 -49.33
CA PHE A 451 27.95 46.56 -48.26
C PHE A 451 26.60 47.26 -48.42
N ALA A 452 26.29 47.77 -49.61
CA ALA A 452 24.99 48.40 -49.88
C ALA A 452 23.83 47.42 -49.69
N GLY A 453 23.96 46.19 -50.19
CA GLY A 453 22.93 45.17 -50.09
C GLY A 453 22.71 44.65 -48.68
N SER A 454 23.78 44.37 -47.92
CA SER A 454 23.68 43.93 -46.52
C SER A 454 23.01 44.97 -45.63
N LYS A 455 23.35 46.25 -45.79
CA LYS A 455 22.73 47.34 -45.03
C LYS A 455 21.28 47.61 -45.42
N PHE A 456 20.95 47.49 -46.71
CA PHE A 456 19.55 47.47 -47.13
C PHE A 456 18.78 46.32 -46.45
N MET A 457 19.37 45.12 -46.39
CA MET A 457 18.75 43.96 -45.78
C MET A 457 18.53 44.11 -44.28
N ASP A 458 19.38 44.84 -43.55
CA ASP A 458 19.15 45.18 -42.14
C ASP A 458 17.82 45.94 -41.96
N VAL A 459 17.58 46.97 -42.79
CA VAL A 459 16.34 47.76 -42.79
C VAL A 459 15.15 46.93 -43.26
N PHE A 460 15.31 46.19 -44.36
CA PHE A 460 14.26 45.35 -44.91
C PHE A 460 13.83 44.26 -43.93
N ASN A 461 14.78 43.59 -43.26
CA ASN A 461 14.48 42.53 -42.31
C ASN A 461 13.73 43.07 -41.09
N ALA A 462 14.13 44.22 -40.56
CA ALA A 462 13.43 44.86 -39.44
C ALA A 462 11.95 45.14 -39.78
N TRP A 463 11.68 45.62 -40.99
CA TRP A 463 10.32 45.84 -41.49
C TRP A 463 9.59 44.52 -41.79
N TYR A 464 10.22 43.59 -42.51
CA TYR A 464 9.61 42.33 -42.95
C TYR A 464 9.22 41.42 -41.76
N TYR A 465 10.11 41.23 -40.80
CA TYR A 465 9.86 40.37 -39.64
C TYR A 465 8.94 41.00 -38.59
N SER A 466 8.62 42.30 -38.69
CA SER A 466 7.65 42.93 -37.79
C SER A 466 6.21 42.51 -38.05
N PHE A 467 5.89 41.98 -39.24
CA PHE A 467 4.53 41.55 -39.60
C PHE A 467 4.46 40.18 -40.28
N SER A 468 5.56 39.70 -40.88
CA SER A 468 5.54 38.46 -41.66
C SER A 468 5.13 37.19 -40.90
N PRO A 469 5.43 36.98 -39.60
CA PRO A 469 4.98 35.77 -38.90
C PRO A 469 3.46 35.66 -38.83
N SER A 470 2.77 36.76 -38.52
CA SER A 470 1.30 36.80 -38.47
C SER A 470 0.68 36.55 -39.84
N VAL A 471 1.24 37.15 -40.90
CA VAL A 471 0.79 36.91 -42.28
C VAL A 471 1.04 35.47 -42.71
N ALA A 472 2.21 34.91 -42.41
CA ALA A 472 2.56 33.53 -42.76
C ALA A 472 1.64 32.52 -42.07
N SER A 473 1.33 32.72 -40.78
CA SER A 473 0.35 31.90 -40.06
C SER A 473 -1.02 31.96 -40.74
N PHE A 474 -1.48 33.14 -41.14
CA PHE A 474 -2.76 33.30 -41.82
C PHE A 474 -2.77 32.61 -43.20
N VAL A 475 -1.71 32.76 -43.99
CA VAL A 475 -1.59 32.14 -45.32
C VAL A 475 -1.54 30.61 -45.21
N SER A 476 -0.87 30.06 -44.20
CA SER A 476 -0.75 28.62 -44.01
C SER A 476 -2.09 27.91 -43.74
N SER A 477 -3.12 28.65 -43.34
CA SER A 477 -4.42 28.12 -42.91
C SER A 477 -5.31 27.57 -44.03
N SER A 478 -5.16 28.05 -45.28
CA SER A 478 -6.03 27.62 -46.37
C SER A 478 -5.35 27.64 -47.74
N GLU A 479 -5.68 26.66 -48.57
CA GLU A 479 -5.13 26.51 -49.92
C GLU A 479 -5.43 27.69 -50.86
N PRO A 480 -6.62 28.33 -50.84
CA PRO A 480 -6.87 29.53 -51.63
C PRO A 480 -5.94 30.70 -51.31
N LEU A 481 -5.63 30.91 -50.01
CA LEU A 481 -4.69 31.96 -49.60
C LEU A 481 -3.27 31.66 -50.08
N LYS A 482 -2.82 30.41 -49.96
CA LYS A 482 -1.52 29.98 -50.50
C LYS A 482 -1.44 30.20 -52.01
N SER A 483 -2.50 29.89 -52.75
CA SER A 483 -2.56 30.10 -54.20
C SER A 483 -2.54 31.58 -54.58
N ALA A 484 -3.25 32.44 -53.84
CA ALA A 484 -3.21 33.88 -54.03
C ALA A 484 -1.80 34.45 -53.79
N VAL A 485 -1.12 34.01 -52.71
CA VAL A 485 0.26 34.43 -52.42
C VAL A 485 1.25 33.92 -53.46
N ARG A 486 1.14 32.67 -53.92
CA ARG A 486 1.94 32.14 -55.03
C ARG A 486 1.76 32.98 -56.31
N GLY A 487 0.52 33.33 -56.64
CA GLY A 487 0.22 34.23 -57.77
C GLY A 487 0.84 35.62 -57.59
N ALA A 488 0.83 36.17 -56.38
CA ALA A 488 1.46 37.45 -56.07
C ALA A 488 3.00 37.38 -56.11
N LEU A 489 3.62 36.24 -55.76
CA LEU A 489 5.07 36.05 -55.79
C LEU A 489 5.61 35.77 -57.20
N TYR A 490 4.77 35.27 -58.11
CA TYR A 490 5.21 34.86 -59.44
C TYR A 490 5.85 36.02 -60.26
N PRO A 491 5.24 37.21 -60.38
CA PRO A 491 5.89 38.34 -61.05
C PRO A 491 7.15 38.81 -60.32
N LEU A 492 7.18 38.76 -58.99
CA LEU A 492 8.34 39.14 -58.18
C LEU A 492 9.55 38.25 -58.50
N ILE A 493 9.36 36.93 -58.58
CA ILE A 493 10.42 35.98 -58.97
C ILE A 493 10.95 36.33 -60.36
N GLY A 494 10.06 36.62 -61.33
CA GLY A 494 10.45 37.07 -62.67
C GLY A 494 11.26 38.38 -62.68
N ILE A 495 10.85 39.36 -61.87
CA ILE A 495 11.58 40.63 -61.71
C ILE A 495 12.99 40.38 -61.15
N LEU A 496 13.13 39.47 -60.19
CA LEU A 496 14.44 39.15 -59.61
C LEU A 496 15.34 38.42 -60.61
N HIS A 497 14.80 37.56 -61.49
CA HIS A 497 15.59 37.01 -62.61
C HIS A 497 16.13 38.11 -63.52
N LEU A 498 15.32 39.12 -63.86
CA LEU A 498 15.81 40.30 -64.61
C LEU A 498 16.87 41.08 -63.81
N GLY A 499 16.71 41.18 -62.50
CA GLY A 499 17.70 41.77 -61.60
C GLY A 499 19.05 41.05 -61.63
N ILE A 500 19.05 39.71 -61.74
CA ILE A 500 20.27 38.90 -61.91
C ILE A 500 20.95 39.23 -63.24
N LEU A 501 20.19 39.42 -64.33
CA LEU A 501 20.75 39.84 -65.62
C LEU A 501 21.44 41.20 -65.49
N VAL A 502 20.78 42.19 -64.86
CA VAL A 502 21.39 43.50 -64.58
C VAL A 502 22.66 43.36 -63.76
N ASN A 503 22.64 42.52 -62.71
CA ASN A 503 23.80 42.30 -61.86
C ASN A 503 24.97 41.68 -62.64
N SER A 504 24.69 40.73 -63.54
CA SER A 504 25.72 40.07 -64.35
C SER A 504 26.37 41.00 -65.37
N MET A 505 25.60 41.90 -65.99
CA MET A 505 26.09 42.89 -66.96
C MET A 505 27.01 43.94 -66.33
N LEU A 506 26.85 44.22 -65.03
CA LEU A 506 27.61 45.21 -64.27
C LEU A 506 28.60 44.57 -63.28
N SER A 507 28.96 43.30 -63.48
CA SER A 507 29.78 42.51 -62.54
C SER A 507 31.22 43.01 -62.33
N PHE A 508 31.66 44.03 -63.06
CA PHE A 508 32.97 44.66 -62.88
C PHE A 508 33.10 45.39 -61.52
N ASN A 509 31.98 45.76 -60.89
CA ASN A 509 31.95 46.34 -59.56
C ASN A 509 30.71 45.83 -58.80
N SER A 510 30.93 45.05 -57.74
CA SER A 510 29.85 44.39 -56.99
C SER A 510 28.90 45.36 -56.27
N GLU A 511 29.40 46.49 -55.78
CA GLU A 511 28.55 47.50 -55.12
C GLU A 511 27.67 48.23 -56.12
N ALA A 512 28.27 48.72 -57.21
CA ALA A 512 27.55 49.37 -58.29
C ALA A 512 26.53 48.42 -58.95
N SER A 513 26.88 47.13 -59.11
CA SER A 513 25.97 46.14 -59.69
C SER A 513 24.74 45.93 -58.80
N VAL A 514 24.92 45.76 -57.49
CA VAL A 514 23.80 45.58 -56.57
C VAL A 514 22.94 46.84 -56.44
N ILE A 515 23.54 48.04 -56.43
CA ILE A 515 22.77 49.30 -56.42
C ILE A 515 21.93 49.43 -57.69
N MET A 516 22.52 49.20 -58.87
CA MET A 516 21.81 49.25 -60.15
C MET A 516 20.74 48.17 -60.27
N THR A 517 21.01 46.95 -59.80
CA THR A 517 20.02 45.88 -59.68
C THR A 517 18.88 46.30 -58.74
N GLY A 518 19.18 46.93 -57.60
CA GLY A 518 18.19 47.47 -56.68
C GLY A 518 17.28 48.51 -57.33
N ILE A 519 17.84 49.44 -58.10
CA ILE A 519 17.07 50.44 -58.87
C ILE A 519 16.17 49.76 -59.91
N ALA A 520 16.72 48.83 -60.70
CA ALA A 520 15.99 48.12 -61.74
C ALA A 520 14.83 47.28 -61.16
N VAL A 521 15.11 46.50 -60.11
CA VAL A 521 14.10 45.70 -59.40
C VAL A 521 13.03 46.60 -58.79
N SER A 522 13.42 47.70 -58.13
CA SER A 522 12.47 48.66 -57.54
C SER A 522 11.59 49.32 -58.59
N ALA A 523 12.14 49.69 -59.74
CA ALA A 523 11.39 50.26 -60.86
C ALA A 523 10.34 49.26 -61.40
N LEU A 524 10.75 48.01 -61.60
CA LEU A 524 9.86 46.95 -62.06
C LEU A 524 8.78 46.59 -61.01
N ILE A 525 9.12 46.57 -59.73
CA ILE A 525 8.14 46.39 -58.64
C ILE A 525 7.12 47.53 -58.66
N GLY A 526 7.58 48.78 -58.78
CA GLY A 526 6.70 49.94 -58.93
C GLY A 526 5.77 49.81 -60.12
N LEU A 527 6.30 49.39 -61.27
CA LEU A 527 5.53 49.19 -62.49
C LEU A 527 4.46 48.11 -62.33
N VAL A 528 4.82 46.93 -61.81
CA VAL A 528 3.93 45.76 -61.78
C VAL A 528 2.91 45.84 -60.64
N TYR A 529 3.35 46.21 -59.42
CA TYR A 529 2.50 46.13 -58.22
C TYR A 529 1.80 47.44 -57.88
N PHE A 530 2.48 48.58 -58.03
CA PHE A 530 1.97 49.87 -57.55
C PHE A 530 1.32 50.70 -58.65
N THR A 531 1.69 50.54 -59.91
CA THR A 531 1.12 51.32 -61.02
C THR A 531 -0.36 51.01 -61.29
N PRO A 532 -0.82 49.74 -61.35
CA PRO A 532 -2.24 49.45 -61.59
C PRO A 532 -3.21 50.09 -60.56
N PRO A 533 -3.01 49.93 -59.23
CA PRO A 533 -3.92 50.53 -58.25
C PRO A 533 -3.84 52.06 -58.22
N THR A 534 -2.65 52.64 -58.43
CA THR A 534 -2.50 54.10 -58.49
C THR A 534 -3.13 54.70 -59.74
N LEU A 535 -3.03 54.03 -60.88
CA LEU A 535 -3.70 54.44 -62.13
C LEU A 535 -5.22 54.42 -61.95
N LEU A 536 -5.76 53.36 -61.34
CA LEU A 536 -7.17 53.27 -60.98
C LEU A 536 -7.59 54.41 -60.04
N ALA A 537 -6.83 54.66 -58.96
CA ALA A 537 -7.10 55.73 -58.01
C ALA A 537 -7.07 57.12 -58.67
N LEU A 538 -6.05 57.41 -59.49
CA LEU A 538 -5.93 58.66 -60.23
C LEU A 538 -7.02 58.82 -61.28
N TYR A 539 -7.42 57.74 -61.95
CA TYR A 539 -8.52 57.76 -62.91
C TYR A 539 -9.85 58.08 -62.22
N MET A 540 -10.13 57.49 -61.06
CA MET A 540 -11.33 57.79 -60.27
C MET A 540 -11.32 59.21 -59.70
N ALA A 541 -10.18 59.67 -59.17
CA ALA A 541 -10.04 61.01 -58.62
C ALA A 541 -10.10 62.09 -59.70
N GLY A 542 -9.44 61.85 -60.84
CA GLY A 542 -9.40 62.75 -62.00
C GLY A 542 -10.77 62.97 -62.63
N ARG A 543 -11.70 62.01 -62.50
CA ARG A 543 -13.11 62.16 -62.91
C ARG A 543 -13.87 63.21 -62.10
N LYS A 544 -13.48 63.46 -60.83
CA LYS A 544 -14.25 64.33 -59.91
C LYS A 544 -13.56 65.64 -59.57
N LYS A 545 -12.22 65.64 -59.42
CA LYS A 545 -11.45 66.77 -58.85
C LYS A 545 -10.27 67.21 -59.71
N GLY A 546 -10.12 66.68 -60.93
CA GLY A 546 -8.95 66.90 -61.78
C GLY A 546 -7.71 66.13 -61.33
N LEU A 547 -6.68 66.10 -62.17
CA LEU A 547 -5.42 65.45 -61.86
C LEU A 547 -4.58 66.30 -60.87
N PRO A 548 -3.88 65.67 -59.90
CA PRO A 548 -2.98 66.37 -59.00
C PRO A 548 -1.84 67.07 -59.76
N ARG A 549 -1.48 68.28 -59.33
CA ARG A 549 -0.48 69.15 -60.00
C ARG A 549 0.99 68.80 -59.72
N LEU A 550 1.26 67.68 -59.05
CA LEU A 550 2.64 67.29 -58.74
C LEU A 550 3.38 66.93 -60.03
N LYS A 551 4.30 67.80 -60.44
CA LYS A 551 5.12 67.60 -61.64
C LYS A 551 6.07 66.42 -61.41
N PRO A 552 6.25 65.50 -62.38
CA PRO A 552 7.17 64.37 -62.21
C PRO A 552 8.60 64.78 -61.84
N LYS A 553 9.04 65.96 -62.29
CA LYS A 553 10.36 66.53 -61.96
C LYS A 553 10.56 66.76 -60.46
N THR A 554 9.49 66.95 -59.67
CA THR A 554 9.58 67.13 -58.22
C THR A 554 10.05 65.87 -57.51
N LEU A 555 9.73 64.68 -58.05
CA LEU A 555 10.17 63.39 -57.49
C LEU A 555 11.62 63.03 -57.87
N LEU A 556 12.23 63.74 -58.82
CA LEU A 556 13.66 63.58 -59.13
C LEU A 556 14.55 64.10 -57.99
N VAL A 557 14.07 65.07 -57.21
CA VAL A 557 14.85 65.64 -56.09
C VAL A 557 15.11 64.59 -55.00
N PRO A 558 14.10 63.95 -54.38
CA PRO A 558 14.34 62.92 -53.36
C PRO A 558 15.08 61.70 -53.91
N TRP A 559 14.93 61.39 -55.20
CA TRP A 559 15.68 60.33 -55.87
C TRP A 559 17.16 60.68 -56.05
N ALA A 560 17.47 61.91 -56.47
CA ALA A 560 18.85 62.38 -56.61
C ALA A 560 19.54 62.51 -55.24
N VAL A 561 18.81 62.98 -54.22
CA VAL A 561 19.31 63.06 -52.84
C VAL A 561 19.61 61.66 -52.28
N SER A 562 18.74 60.67 -52.50
CA SER A 562 19.00 59.30 -52.05
C SER A 562 20.18 58.66 -52.78
N MET A 563 20.33 58.89 -54.09
CA MET A 563 21.52 58.49 -54.86
C MET A 563 22.80 59.13 -54.32
N LEU A 564 22.77 60.44 -54.02
CA LEU A 564 23.91 61.13 -53.42
C LEU A 564 24.22 60.56 -52.02
N LEU A 565 23.20 60.26 -51.22
CA LEU A 565 23.37 59.68 -49.90
C LEU A 565 24.03 58.31 -49.95
N VAL A 566 23.63 57.46 -50.90
CA VAL A 566 24.28 56.16 -51.15
C VAL A 566 25.73 56.34 -51.60
N ALA A 567 26.00 57.27 -52.53
CA ALA A 567 27.37 57.54 -52.98
C ALA A 567 28.28 58.05 -51.85
N VAL A 568 27.78 58.96 -51.00
CA VAL A 568 28.50 59.43 -49.82
C VAL A 568 28.68 58.31 -48.79
N ALA A 569 27.65 57.49 -48.58
CA ALA A 569 27.72 56.35 -47.67
C ALA A 569 28.77 55.32 -48.10
N GLU A 570 28.91 55.09 -49.41
CA GLU A 570 29.92 54.21 -49.98
C GLU A 570 31.33 54.78 -49.78
N LEU A 571 31.54 56.05 -50.14
CA LEU A 571 32.83 56.74 -49.99
C LEU A 571 33.29 56.85 -48.53
N THR A 572 32.34 56.93 -47.59
CA THR A 572 32.62 57.03 -46.14
C THR A 572 32.50 55.70 -45.42
N SER A 573 32.13 54.62 -46.12
CA SER A 573 31.83 53.29 -45.57
C SER A 573 30.88 53.34 -44.35
N SER A 574 29.92 54.27 -44.35
CA SER A 574 29.04 54.54 -43.20
C SER A 574 27.79 53.66 -43.20
N PRO A 575 27.62 52.74 -42.22
CA PRO A 575 26.48 51.82 -42.18
C PRO A 575 25.14 52.54 -42.08
N THR A 576 25.06 53.58 -41.27
CA THR A 576 23.80 54.32 -41.01
C THR A 576 23.35 55.11 -42.23
N LEU A 577 24.28 55.79 -42.91
CA LEU A 577 23.98 56.51 -44.14
C LEU A 577 23.57 55.53 -45.25
N MET A 578 24.19 54.36 -45.32
CA MET A 578 23.84 53.34 -46.31
C MET A 578 22.45 52.75 -46.07
N MET A 579 22.08 52.47 -44.81
CA MET A 579 20.72 52.04 -44.45
C MET A 579 19.66 53.06 -44.86
N ILE A 580 19.86 54.33 -44.52
CA ILE A 580 18.91 55.42 -44.85
C ILE A 580 18.87 55.64 -46.37
N GLY A 581 20.04 55.69 -47.01
CA GLY A 581 20.19 55.95 -48.44
C GLY A 581 19.57 54.88 -49.31
N THR A 582 19.89 53.60 -49.07
CA THR A 582 19.33 52.48 -49.86
C THR A 582 17.83 52.33 -49.66
N GLY A 583 17.33 52.45 -48.44
CA GLY A 583 15.89 52.44 -48.17
C GLY A 583 15.15 53.60 -48.86
N ALA A 584 15.69 54.82 -48.76
CA ALA A 584 15.14 56.00 -49.44
C ALA A 584 15.22 55.88 -50.97
N LEU A 585 16.28 55.28 -51.50
CA LEU A 585 16.48 55.07 -52.93
C LEU A 585 15.44 54.11 -53.50
N VAL A 586 15.17 52.98 -52.83
CA VAL A 586 14.12 52.04 -53.23
C VAL A 586 12.74 52.72 -53.25
N LEU A 587 12.37 53.40 -52.16
CA LEU A 587 11.06 54.06 -52.05
C LEU A 587 10.89 55.19 -53.07
N SER A 588 11.91 56.03 -53.24
CA SER A 588 11.88 57.13 -54.21
C SER A 588 11.86 56.63 -55.66
N THR A 589 12.55 55.52 -55.96
CA THR A 589 12.52 54.88 -57.30
C THR A 589 11.12 54.35 -57.61
N ILE A 590 10.50 53.62 -56.69
CA ILE A 590 9.11 53.14 -56.84
C ILE A 590 8.17 54.33 -57.06
N ALA A 591 8.24 55.35 -56.20
CA ALA A 591 7.38 56.52 -56.29
C ALA A 591 7.54 57.27 -57.62
N LEU A 592 8.78 57.48 -58.08
CA LEU A 592 9.08 58.17 -59.33
C LEU A 592 8.51 57.42 -60.55
N ILE A 593 8.74 56.11 -60.65
CA ILE A 593 8.28 55.29 -61.77
C ILE A 593 6.75 55.21 -61.78
N VAL A 594 6.15 54.90 -60.64
CA VAL A 594 4.69 54.80 -60.50
C VAL A 594 4.02 56.12 -60.89
N TRP A 595 4.49 57.25 -60.33
CA TRP A 595 3.89 58.54 -60.59
C TRP A 595 4.04 58.98 -62.04
N THR A 596 5.24 58.84 -62.61
CA THR A 596 5.52 59.26 -64.00
C THR A 596 4.66 58.51 -65.02
N ILE A 597 4.47 57.20 -64.82
CA ILE A 597 3.70 56.35 -65.72
C ILE A 597 2.21 56.55 -65.48
N ALA A 598 1.75 56.44 -64.23
CA ALA A 598 0.33 56.54 -63.91
C ALA A 598 -0.24 57.90 -64.33
N ILE A 599 0.46 59.02 -64.06
CA ILE A 599 -0.06 60.36 -64.41
C ILE A 599 -0.16 60.56 -65.93
N LYS A 600 0.84 60.08 -66.71
CA LYS A 600 0.84 60.19 -68.18
C LYS A 600 -0.26 59.34 -68.80
N VAL A 601 -0.42 58.10 -68.31
CA VAL A 601 -1.45 57.19 -68.83
C VAL A 601 -2.83 57.70 -68.47
N THR A 602 -3.07 58.10 -67.21
CA THR A 602 -4.37 58.66 -66.79
C THR A 602 -4.71 59.95 -67.53
N ALA A 603 -3.75 60.84 -67.77
CA ALA A 603 -3.98 62.05 -68.58
C ALA A 603 -4.45 61.71 -70.00
N ARG A 604 -3.78 60.77 -70.69
CA ARG A 604 -4.20 60.29 -72.01
C ARG A 604 -5.58 59.64 -72.01
N LEU A 605 -5.89 58.82 -70.99
CA LEU A 605 -7.19 58.17 -70.86
C LEU A 605 -8.33 59.18 -70.64
N LEU A 606 -8.08 60.24 -69.87
CA LEU A 606 -9.05 61.31 -69.64
C LEU A 606 -9.21 62.21 -70.86
N GLU A 607 -8.13 62.53 -71.59
CA GLU A 607 -8.19 63.27 -72.87
C GLU A 607 -8.97 62.51 -73.95
N GLN A 608 -8.72 61.19 -74.10
CA GLN A 608 -9.47 60.36 -75.05
C GLN A 608 -10.96 60.28 -74.69
N ARG A 609 -11.29 60.32 -73.39
CA ARG A 609 -12.67 60.38 -72.93
C ARG A 609 -13.29 61.75 -73.16
N ALA A 610 -12.55 62.86 -72.99
CA ALA A 610 -13.08 64.19 -73.27
C ALA A 610 -13.33 64.44 -74.76
N LYS A 611 -12.67 63.67 -75.64
CA LYS A 611 -12.86 63.67 -77.10
C LYS A 611 -14.02 62.76 -77.57
N ARG A 612 -14.56 61.90 -76.71
CA ARG A 612 -15.73 61.04 -76.98
C ARG A 612 -16.94 61.59 -76.27
#